data_AF-A0A969JS56-F1
#
_entry.id   AF-A0A969JS56-F1
#
_cell.length_a   1.000
_cell.length_b   1.000
_cell.length_c   1.000
_cell.angle_alpha   90.00
_cell.angle_beta   90.00
_cell.angle_gamma   90.00
#
_symmetry.space_group_name_H-M   'P 1'
#
loop_
_entity.id
_entity.type
_entity.pdbx_description
1 polymer ?
#
loop_
_entity_poly.entity_id
_entity_poly.type
_entity_poly.pdbx_seq_one_letter_code
_entity_poly.pdbx_strand_id
1 'polypeptide(L)'
;MGFGCHSPEVTPETLQQQNAAYCDTGGVSINNRAAGFQSAFLDQATGCAYPSCYANGQLAPMHLLDGLPDELVLQRNAAGRTVAVKQTVVAGFLLAGIFYTREQAAQLVASC
;
A
#
# COMPACT_ATOMS: atom_id res chain seq x y z
N MET A 1 30.15 8.40 -11.86
CA MET A 1 29.43 7.43 -10.99
C MET A 1 28.00 7.93 -10.85
N GLY A 2 27.02 7.27 -11.46
CA GLY A 2 25.62 7.66 -11.38
C GLY A 2 24.96 7.00 -10.17
N PHE A 3 24.46 7.81 -9.23
CA PHE A 3 23.67 7.30 -8.12
C PHE A 3 22.31 6.88 -8.67
N GLY A 4 22.09 5.56 -8.74
CA GLY A 4 20.79 5.00 -9.04
C GLY A 4 19.78 5.45 -8.01
N CYS A 5 18.68 6.01 -8.48
CA CYS A 5 17.53 6.37 -7.66
C CYS A 5 17.00 5.08 -7.01
N HIS A 6 17.38 4.83 -5.76
CA HIS A 6 16.83 3.75 -4.96
C HIS A 6 15.34 4.02 -4.74
N SER A 7 14.48 3.22 -5.38
CA SER A 7 13.07 3.12 -4.99
C SER A 7 13.02 2.56 -3.56
N PRO A 8 12.40 3.27 -2.60
CA PRO A 8 12.45 2.86 -1.20
C PRO A 8 11.67 1.56 -0.99
N GLU A 9 12.32 0.58 -0.37
CA GLU A 9 11.72 -0.68 0.04
C GLU A 9 10.50 -0.44 0.95
N VAL A 10 9.39 -1.13 0.69
CA VAL A 10 8.19 -1.05 1.52
C VAL A 10 8.37 -1.99 2.72
N THR A 11 8.73 -1.41 3.87
CA THR A 11 8.86 -2.03 5.18
C THR A 11 7.81 -1.43 6.13
N PRO A 12 7.55 -2.03 7.31
CA PRO A 12 6.66 -1.42 8.30
C PRO A 12 7.10 0.00 8.70
N GLU A 13 8.40 0.25 8.75
CA GLU A 13 9.00 1.53 9.08
C GLU A 13 8.81 2.54 7.94
N THR A 14 9.01 2.13 6.68
CA THR A 14 8.74 3.04 5.55
C THR A 14 7.24 3.27 5.34
N LEU A 15 6.37 2.31 5.67
CA LEU A 15 4.92 2.55 5.73
C LEU A 15 4.55 3.58 6.81
N GLN A 16 5.20 3.54 7.97
CA GLN A 16 4.99 4.52 9.04
C GLN A 16 5.50 5.90 8.63
N GLN A 17 6.67 5.98 7.99
CA GLN A 17 7.20 7.22 7.41
C GLN A 17 6.33 7.76 6.28
N GLN A 18 5.80 6.91 5.39
CA GLN A 18 4.86 7.31 4.36
C GLN A 18 3.55 7.80 4.97
N ASN A 19 3.00 7.13 5.98
CA ASN A 19 1.79 7.60 6.67
C ASN A 19 2.02 8.96 7.36
N ALA A 20 3.21 9.20 7.91
CA ALA A 20 3.58 10.51 8.45
C ALA A 20 3.74 11.57 7.34
N ALA A 21 4.37 11.22 6.21
CA ALA A 21 4.58 12.12 5.08
C ALA A 21 3.28 12.55 4.37
N TYR A 22 2.27 11.69 4.38
CA TYR A 22 0.96 11.96 3.78
C TYR A 22 -0.11 12.34 4.82
N CYS A 23 0.25 12.54 6.09
CA CYS A 23 -0.71 12.98 7.11
C CYS A 23 -1.40 14.28 6.68
N ASP A 24 -2.70 14.41 6.94
CA ASP A 24 -3.56 15.51 6.45
C ASP A 24 -3.83 15.58 4.92
N THR A 25 -3.53 14.52 4.17
CA THR A 25 -3.89 14.42 2.74
C THR A 25 -4.87 13.28 2.44
N GLY A 26 -5.52 13.30 1.27
CA GLY A 26 -6.29 12.16 0.74
C GLY A 26 -5.48 10.85 0.57
N GLY A 27 -4.15 10.90 0.75
CA GLY A 27 -3.26 9.74 0.83
C GLY A 27 -3.33 8.96 2.15
N VAL A 28 -4.11 9.42 3.14
CA VAL A 28 -4.41 8.68 4.39
C VAL A 28 -5.74 7.94 4.25
N SER A 29 -5.74 6.65 4.59
CA SER A 29 -6.90 5.76 4.43
C SER A 29 -8.17 6.24 5.15
N ILE A 30 -8.05 7.06 6.20
CA ILE A 30 -9.20 7.62 6.94
C ILE A 30 -9.95 8.70 6.16
N ASN A 31 -9.23 9.51 5.37
CA ASN A 31 -9.79 10.62 4.58
C ASN A 31 -10.34 10.12 3.24
N ASN A 32 -9.86 8.97 2.77
CA ASN A 32 -10.22 8.37 1.48
C ASN A 32 -11.42 7.41 1.56
N ARG A 33 -11.81 6.99 2.78
CA ARG A 33 -12.91 6.04 3.03
C ARG A 33 -14.28 6.59 2.63
N ALA A 34 -14.50 7.90 2.78
CA ALA A 34 -15.74 8.56 2.39
C ALA A 34 -15.91 8.64 0.86
N ALA A 35 -14.81 8.59 0.10
CA ALA A 35 -14.79 8.61 -1.36
C ALA A 35 -14.79 7.21 -2.00
N GLY A 36 -14.91 6.13 -1.21
CA GLY A 36 -15.01 4.76 -1.71
C GLY A 36 -13.68 4.09 -2.05
N PHE A 37 -12.55 4.71 -1.69
CA PHE A 37 -11.24 4.10 -1.90
C PHE A 37 -10.97 2.99 -0.89
N GLN A 38 -10.47 1.87 -1.40
CA GLN A 38 -10.04 0.72 -0.62
C GLN A 38 -8.51 0.65 -0.61
N SER A 39 -7.88 0.56 0.55
CA SER A 39 -6.42 0.37 0.61
C SER A 39 -6.01 -0.89 -0.12
N ALA A 40 -4.98 -0.77 -0.95
CA ALA A 40 -4.49 -1.85 -1.81
C ALA A 40 -2.98 -1.72 -2.05
N PHE A 41 -2.41 -2.78 -2.62
CA PHE A 41 -1.05 -2.86 -3.09
C PHE A 41 -1.04 -3.24 -4.56
N LEU A 42 -0.12 -2.68 -5.33
CA LEU A 42 0.11 -3.07 -6.72
C LEU A 42 1.48 -3.75 -6.80
N ASP A 43 1.54 -4.94 -7.37
CA ASP A 43 2.80 -5.51 -7.80
C ASP A 43 3.13 -5.00 -9.20
N GLN A 44 4.14 -4.12 -9.32
CA GLN A 44 4.51 -3.50 -10.60
C GLN A 44 5.10 -4.47 -11.61
N ALA A 45 5.62 -5.62 -11.17
CA ALA A 45 6.16 -6.62 -12.09
C ALA A 45 5.05 -7.33 -12.87
N THR A 46 3.91 -7.60 -12.23
CA THR A 46 2.77 -8.28 -12.85
C THR A 46 1.63 -7.34 -13.25
N GLY A 47 1.58 -6.14 -12.67
CA GLY A 47 0.45 -5.22 -12.79
C GLY A 47 -0.77 -5.63 -11.97
N CYS A 48 -0.67 -6.67 -11.13
CA CYS A 48 -1.78 -7.14 -10.32
C CYS A 48 -1.96 -6.28 -9.06
N ALA A 49 -3.21 -5.88 -8.81
CA ALA A 49 -3.59 -5.16 -7.60
C ALA A 49 -4.21 -6.10 -6.57
N TYR A 50 -3.80 -5.95 -5.32
CA TYR A 50 -4.17 -6.77 -4.18
C TYR A 50 -4.79 -5.89 -3.10
N PRO A 51 -6.06 -6.13 -2.72
CA PRO A 51 -6.65 -5.47 -1.57
C PRO A 51 -5.82 -5.66 -0.31
N SER A 52 -5.72 -4.59 0.48
CA SER A 52 -5.17 -4.68 1.82
C SER A 52 -6.13 -5.46 2.71
N CYS A 53 -5.65 -6.54 3.30
CA CYS A 53 -6.44 -7.43 4.15
C CYS A 53 -5.73 -7.70 5.48
N TYR A 54 -6.52 -7.99 6.50
CA TYR A 54 -6.02 -8.67 7.69
C TYR A 54 -5.55 -10.09 7.34
N ALA A 55 -4.78 -10.72 8.22
CA ALA A 55 -4.30 -12.11 8.03
C ALA A 55 -5.44 -13.13 7.80
N ASN A 56 -6.65 -12.84 8.24
CA ASN A 56 -7.84 -13.67 8.02
C ASN A 56 -8.52 -13.42 6.66
N GLY A 57 -7.96 -12.56 5.80
CA GLY A 57 -8.50 -12.22 4.48
C GLY A 57 -9.58 -11.13 4.49
N GLN A 58 -10.02 -10.65 5.66
CA GLN A 58 -10.98 -9.54 5.72
C GLN A 58 -10.33 -8.24 5.25
N LEU A 59 -11.04 -7.44 4.47
CA LEU A 59 -10.58 -6.13 4.02
C LEU A 59 -10.20 -5.24 5.21
N ALA A 60 -9.00 -4.66 5.11
CA ALA A 60 -8.49 -3.74 6.09
C ALA A 60 -8.84 -2.30 5.71
N PRO A 61 -9.17 -1.44 6.69
CA PRO A 61 -9.40 -0.01 6.45
C PRO A 61 -8.10 0.78 6.21
N MET A 62 -6.94 0.12 6.30
CA MET A 62 -5.61 0.70 6.15
C MET A 62 -4.65 -0.31 5.53
N HIS A 63 -3.50 0.17 5.06
CA HIS A 63 -2.43 -0.69 4.53
C HIS A 63 -1.89 -1.64 5.60
N LEU A 64 -2.16 -2.93 5.43
CA LEU A 64 -1.68 -4.04 6.24
C LEU A 64 -1.02 -5.06 5.32
N LEU A 65 0.17 -5.52 5.70
CA LEU A 65 0.93 -6.51 4.93
C LEU A 65 0.57 -7.95 5.31
N ASP A 66 -0.11 -8.15 6.45
CA ASP A 66 -0.34 -9.46 7.05
C ASP A 66 -1.23 -10.36 6.15
N GLY A 67 -2.17 -9.78 5.40
CA GLY A 67 -3.06 -10.48 4.48
C GLY A 67 -2.56 -10.56 3.03
N LEU A 68 -1.31 -10.16 2.75
CA LEU A 68 -0.75 -10.32 1.41
C LEU A 68 -0.51 -11.80 1.07
N PRO A 69 -0.70 -12.20 -0.19
CA PRO A 69 -0.39 -13.54 -0.65
C PRO A 69 1.12 -13.81 -0.59
N ASP A 70 1.48 -15.07 -0.35
CA ASP A 70 2.88 -15.47 -0.18
C ASP A 70 3.76 -15.20 -1.41
N GLU A 71 3.16 -15.10 -2.60
CA GLU A 71 3.88 -14.73 -3.81
C GLU A 71 4.50 -13.33 -3.75
N LEU A 72 3.95 -12.44 -2.92
CA LEU A 72 4.47 -11.07 -2.71
C LEU A 72 5.34 -10.96 -1.48
N VAL A 73 5.25 -11.93 -0.56
CA VAL A 73 5.93 -11.90 0.74
C VAL A 73 7.29 -12.56 0.61
N LEU A 74 8.35 -11.83 0.94
CA LEU A 74 9.71 -12.37 0.97
C LEU A 74 10.02 -13.00 2.33
N GLN A 75 9.45 -12.46 3.41
CA GLN A 75 9.72 -12.95 4.75
C GLN A 75 8.57 -12.65 5.72
N ARG A 76 8.26 -13.63 6.57
CA ARG A 76 7.42 -13.49 7.77
C ARG A 76 8.26 -13.74 9.02
N ASN A 77 7.92 -13.10 10.13
CA ASN A 77 8.55 -13.36 11.42
C ASN A 77 7.95 -14.61 12.10
N ALA A 78 8.50 -14.99 13.27
CA ALA A 78 8.03 -16.15 14.04
C ALA A 78 6.57 -16.05 14.51
N ALA A 79 5.99 -14.85 14.54
CA ALA A 79 4.59 -14.61 14.86
C ALA A 79 3.68 -14.62 13.60
N GLY A 80 4.22 -14.96 12.43
CA GLY A 80 3.48 -15.02 11.16
C GLY A 80 3.26 -13.66 10.49
N ARG A 81 3.81 -12.58 11.03
CA ARG A 81 3.64 -11.23 10.46
C ARG A 81 4.60 -11.02 9.30
N THR A 82 4.09 -10.45 8.22
CA THR A 82 4.89 -10.05 7.07
C THR A 82 5.88 -8.96 7.47
N VAL A 83 7.18 -9.21 7.29
CA VAL A 83 8.25 -8.25 7.60
C VAL A 83 8.99 -7.77 6.35
N ALA A 84 8.87 -8.49 5.24
CA ALA A 84 9.42 -8.07 3.94
C ALA A 84 8.51 -8.52 2.80
N VAL A 85 8.36 -7.65 1.80
CA VAL A 85 7.64 -7.90 0.54
C VAL A 85 8.55 -7.61 -0.65
N LYS A 86 8.18 -8.09 -1.84
CA LYS A 86 8.89 -7.77 -3.08
C LYS A 86 9.02 -6.26 -3.27
N GLN A 87 10.16 -5.80 -3.77
CA GLN A 87 10.43 -4.38 -4.03
C GLN A 87 9.53 -3.77 -5.11
N THR A 88 8.88 -4.62 -5.90
CA THR A 88 7.91 -4.25 -6.93
C THR A 88 6.54 -3.90 -6.36
N VAL A 89 6.31 -4.17 -5.07
CA VAL A 89 5.03 -3.92 -4.40
C VAL A 89 4.95 -2.46 -3.95
N VAL A 90 3.89 -1.77 -4.35
CA VAL A 90 3.67 -0.35 -4.05
C VAL A 90 2.33 -0.16 -3.36
N ALA A 91 2.29 0.66 -2.31
CA ALA A 91 1.05 0.98 -1.60
C ALA A 91 0.22 2.02 -2.37
N GLY A 92 -1.09 1.78 -2.47
CA GLY A 92 -2.05 2.70 -3.08
C GLY A 92 -3.49 2.36 -2.72
N PHE A 93 -4.41 2.66 -3.62
CA PHE A 93 -5.83 2.47 -3.37
C PHE A 93 -6.53 1.93 -4.61
N LEU A 94 -7.55 1.09 -4.40
CA LEU A 94 -8.49 0.72 -5.43
C LEU A 94 -9.72 1.62 -5.35
N LEU A 95 -10.14 2.15 -6.48
CA LEU A 95 -11.44 2.80 -6.67
C LEU A 95 -12.06 2.25 -7.95
N ALA A 96 -13.28 1.69 -7.83
CA ALA A 96 -13.99 1.06 -8.95
C ALA A 96 -13.14 0.03 -9.75
N GLY A 97 -12.24 -0.70 -9.08
CA GLY A 97 -11.36 -1.69 -9.70
C GLY A 97 -10.09 -1.13 -10.35
N ILE A 98 -9.90 0.19 -10.33
CA ILE A 98 -8.70 0.85 -10.85
C ILE A 98 -7.76 1.15 -9.68
N PHE A 99 -6.48 0.84 -9.85
CA PHE A 99 -5.45 1.17 -8.87
C PHE A 99 -4.97 2.62 -9.05
N TYR A 100 -4.86 3.32 -7.93
CA TYR A 100 -4.33 4.67 -7.81
C TYR A 100 -3.18 4.66 -6.81
N THR A 101 -2.08 5.33 -7.16
CA THR A 101 -1.03 5.62 -6.17
C THR A 101 -1.58 6.54 -5.08
N ARG A 102 -0.87 6.63 -3.94
CA ARG A 102 -1.26 7.57 -2.87
C ARG A 102 -1.35 9.02 -3.37
N GLU A 103 -0.44 9.41 -4.27
CA GLU A 103 -0.43 10.74 -4.89
C GLU A 103 -1.65 10.97 -5.79
N GLN A 104 -1.97 10.01 -6.66
CA GLN A 104 -3.15 10.09 -7.53
C GLN A 104 -4.45 10.14 -6.73
N ALA A 105 -4.55 9.32 -5.67
CA ALA A 105 -5.70 9.34 -4.77
C ALA A 105 -5.84 10.69 -4.06
N ALA A 106 -4.74 11.27 -3.58
CA ALA A 106 -4.76 12.59 -2.95
C ALA A 106 -5.21 13.70 -3.91
N GLN A 107 -4.75 13.66 -5.17
CA GLN A 107 -5.18 14.61 -6.21
C GLN A 107 -6.68 14.50 -6.53
N LEU A 108 -7.20 13.27 -6.65
CA LEU A 108 -8.61 13.01 -6.90
C LEU A 108 -9.50 13.55 -5.78
N VAL A 109 -9.13 13.30 -4.51
CA VAL A 109 -9.89 13.80 -3.35
C VAL A 109 -9.81 15.33 -3.24
N ALA A 110 -8.66 15.94 -3.53
CA ALA A 110 -8.50 17.39 -3.49
C ALA A 110 -9.27 18.13 -4.61
N SER A 111 -9.75 17.39 -5.61
CA SER A 111 -10.51 17.92 -6.76
C SER A 111 -12.03 17.81 -6.58
N CYS A 112 -12.50 17.31 -5.43
CA CYS A 112 -13.92 17.20 -5.07
C CYS A 112 -14.29 18.23 -4.00
#